data_AF-A0A7Y4Q8B9-F1
#
_entry.id   AF-A0A7Y4Q8B9-F1
#
_cell.length_a   1.000
_cell.length_b   1.000
_cell.length_c   1.000
_cell.angle_alpha   90.00
_cell.angle_beta   90.00
_cell.angle_gamma   90.00
#
_symmetry.space_group_name_H-M   'P 1'
#
loop_
_entity.id
_entity.type
_entity.pdbx_description
1 polymer ?
#
loop_
_entity_poly.entity_id
_entity_poly.type
_entity_poly.pdbx_seq_one_letter_code
_entity_poly.pdbx_strand_id
1 'polypeptide(L)'
;MRWFVLLLMALACFGFVQESTITRKENTAFGIGERVDYEMYLWGMTIGKGAAEVDKKFHTKNDRTCFKVDAYMETLGMATWVSNVNDNWGAYIDSSEIITHESYRKLKEGKYRLD
;
A
#
# COMPACT_ATOMS: atom_id res chain seq x y z
N MET A 1 -38.46 24.98 29.76
CA MET A 1 -37.37 25.42 28.86
C MET A 1 -35.98 25.41 29.51
N ARG A 2 -35.72 26.08 30.65
CA ARG A 2 -34.37 26.14 31.28
C ARG A 2 -33.74 24.77 31.58
N TRP A 3 -34.51 23.80 32.05
CA TRP A 3 -34.01 22.46 32.38
C TRP A 3 -33.69 21.62 31.14
N PHE A 4 -34.39 21.88 30.04
CA PHE A 4 -34.15 21.23 28.77
C PHE A 4 -32.81 21.67 28.16
N VAL A 5 -32.47 22.96 28.32
CA VAL A 5 -31.18 23.53 27.89
C VAL A 5 -30.02 22.94 28.70
N LEU A 6 -30.18 22.81 30.02
CA LEU A 6 -29.16 22.21 30.88
C LEU A 6 -28.93 20.73 30.55
N LEU A 7 -29.99 20.00 30.20
CA LEU A 7 -29.90 18.59 29.82
C LEU A 7 -29.22 18.40 28.45
N LEU A 8 -29.50 19.27 27.49
CA LEU A 8 -28.78 19.31 26.20
C LEU A 8 -27.30 19.66 26.37
N MET A 9 -26.97 20.58 27.28
CA MET A 9 -25.59 20.99 27.56
C MET A 9 -24.81 19.88 28.28
N ALA A 10 -25.46 19.10 29.15
CA ALA A 10 -24.87 17.94 29.80
C ALA A 10 -24.62 16.77 28.82
N LEU A 11 -25.51 16.54 27.85
CA LEU A 11 -25.30 15.53 26.81
C LEU A 11 -24.14 15.88 25.87
N ALA A 12 -23.89 17.18 25.62
CA ALA A 12 -22.78 17.63 24.78
C ALA A 12 -21.39 17.40 25.42
N CYS A 13 -21.31 17.14 26.73
CA CYS A 13 -20.05 16.87 27.43
C CYS A 13 -19.56 15.41 27.32
N PHE A 14 -20.36 14.50 26.77
CA PHE A 14 -19.91 13.12 26.52
C PHE A 14 -19.13 13.05 25.21
N GLY A 15 -17.84 13.35 25.27
CA GLY A 15 -16.89 13.08 24.20
C GLY A 15 -16.65 11.58 24.08
N PHE A 16 -16.84 11.03 22.88
CA PHE A 16 -16.47 9.65 22.58
C PHE A 16 -14.96 9.58 22.42
N VAL A 17 -14.24 9.03 23.41
CA VAL A 17 -12.81 8.71 23.28
C VAL A 17 -12.73 7.30 22.72
N GLN A 18 -12.45 7.18 21.43
CA GLN A 18 -12.18 5.89 20.79
C GLN A 18 -10.75 5.47 21.12
N GLU A 19 -10.59 4.58 22.08
CA GLU A 19 -9.31 3.92 22.32
C GLU A 19 -9.08 2.88 21.22
N SER A 20 -8.27 3.23 20.21
CA SER A 20 -7.83 2.25 19.22
C SER A 20 -6.79 1.35 19.86
N THR A 21 -7.20 0.14 20.26
CA THR A 21 -6.25 -0.93 20.61
C THR A 21 -5.57 -1.40 19.35
N ILE A 22 -4.51 -0.69 18.96
CA ILE A 22 -3.62 -1.13 17.89
C ILE A 22 -2.90 -2.36 18.40
N THR A 23 -3.33 -3.53 17.92
CA THR A 23 -2.63 -4.79 18.21
C THR A 23 -1.36 -4.81 17.37
N ARG A 24 -0.21 -4.76 18.04
CA ARG A 24 1.11 -4.91 17.38
C ARG A 24 1.13 -6.26 16.66
N LYS A 25 1.20 -6.23 15.33
CA LYS A 25 1.30 -7.42 14.49
C LYS A 25 2.72 -7.50 13.98
N GLU A 26 3.48 -8.46 14.50
CA GLU A 26 4.86 -8.65 14.04
C GLU A 26 4.88 -9.10 12.57
N ASN A 27 5.77 -8.50 11.78
CA ASN A 27 5.98 -8.92 10.39
C ASN A 27 6.77 -10.23 10.35
N THR A 28 6.19 -11.25 9.74
CA THR A 28 6.88 -12.52 9.43
C THR A 28 6.90 -12.82 7.93
N ALA A 29 6.35 -11.93 7.10
CA ALA A 29 6.11 -12.18 5.69
C ALA A 29 7.27 -11.78 4.77
N PHE A 30 8.02 -10.73 5.14
CA PHE A 30 9.12 -10.21 4.31
C PHE A 30 10.16 -9.46 5.14
N GLY A 31 11.39 -9.40 4.62
CA GLY A 31 12.51 -8.64 5.18
C GLY A 31 12.90 -7.40 4.37
N ILE A 32 13.78 -6.57 4.95
CA ILE A 32 14.40 -5.44 4.26
C ILE A 32 15.28 -5.96 3.11
N GLY A 33 15.21 -5.31 1.94
CA GLY A 33 16.01 -5.70 0.78
C GLY A 33 15.55 -6.97 0.08
N GLU A 34 14.45 -7.58 0.53
CA GLU A 34 13.87 -8.76 -0.11
C GLU A 34 13.34 -8.40 -1.50
N ARG A 35 13.58 -9.29 -2.45
CA ARG A 35 13.05 -9.19 -3.80
C ARG A 35 12.53 -10.53 -4.27
N VAL A 36 11.33 -10.52 -4.82
CA VAL A 36 10.69 -11.68 -5.42
C VAL A 36 10.33 -11.34 -6.86
N ASP A 37 10.95 -12.02 -7.81
CA ASP A 37 10.64 -11.90 -9.23
C ASP A 37 9.56 -12.92 -9.63
N TYR A 38 8.61 -12.48 -10.45
CA TYR A 38 7.48 -13.26 -10.92
C TYR A 38 7.45 -13.32 -12.44
N GLU A 39 7.05 -14.46 -12.98
CA GLU A 39 6.85 -14.65 -14.41
C GLU A 39 5.43 -15.16 -14.66
N MET A 40 4.74 -14.55 -15.63
CA MET A 40 3.38 -14.89 -16.00
C MET A 40 3.42 -15.74 -17.26
N TYR A 41 2.95 -16.98 -17.15
CA TYR A 41 2.96 -17.94 -18.24
C TYR A 41 1.56 -18.15 -18.80
N LEU A 42 1.44 -18.08 -20.11
CA LEU A 42 0.21 -18.40 -20.82
C LEU A 42 0.53 -19.06 -22.16
N TRP A 43 -0.15 -20.17 -22.47
CA TRP A 43 0.05 -20.93 -23.71
C TRP A 43 1.52 -21.32 -23.99
N GLY A 44 2.27 -21.67 -22.94
CA GLY A 44 3.67 -22.09 -23.07
C GLY A 44 4.66 -20.94 -23.32
N MET A 45 4.23 -19.69 -23.20
CA MET A 45 5.08 -18.51 -23.35
C MET A 45 4.98 -17.60 -22.13
N THR A 46 6.07 -16.92 -21.80
CA THR A 46 6.07 -15.85 -20.80
C THR A 46 5.44 -14.60 -21.41
N ILE A 47 4.29 -14.21 -20.87
CA ILE A 47 3.50 -13.06 -21.35
C ILE A 47 3.70 -11.81 -20.50
N GLY A 48 4.35 -11.94 -19.35
CA GLY A 48 4.62 -10.84 -18.45
C GLY A 48 5.65 -11.22 -17.41
N LYS A 49 6.27 -10.20 -16.83
CA LYS A 49 7.16 -10.32 -15.69
C LYS A 49 6.76 -9.28 -14.65
N GLY A 50 7.01 -9.58 -13.39
CA GLY A 50 6.84 -8.63 -12.30
C GLY A 50 7.92 -8.83 -11.25
N ALA A 51 8.00 -7.88 -10.34
CA ALA A 51 8.88 -8.01 -9.19
C ALA A 51 8.26 -7.27 -8.00
N ALA A 52 8.29 -7.87 -6.81
CA ALA A 52 8.06 -7.15 -5.57
C ALA A 52 9.42 -6.94 -4.89
N GLU A 53 9.73 -5.71 -4.48
CA GLU A 53 10.98 -5.34 -3.84
C GLU A 53 10.71 -4.50 -2.59
N VAL A 54 11.32 -4.91 -1.48
CA VAL A 54 11.38 -4.11 -0.25
C VAL A 54 12.68 -3.32 -0.28
N ASP A 55 12.60 -2.01 -0.13
CA ASP A 55 13.77 -1.14 -0.10
C ASP A 55 14.77 -1.58 0.99
N LYS A 56 16.07 -1.41 0.73
CA LYS A 56 17.16 -1.82 1.62
C LYS A 56 17.29 -0.96 2.88
N LYS A 57 16.51 0.12 2.98
CA LYS A 57 16.43 0.96 4.17
C LYS A 57 15.00 1.15 4.62
N PHE A 58 14.85 1.42 5.91
CA PHE A 58 13.61 1.96 6.43
C PHE A 58 13.39 3.40 5.94
N HIS A 59 12.12 3.75 5.83
CA HIS A 59 11.67 5.09 5.51
C HIS A 59 10.79 5.62 6.63
N THR A 60 10.63 6.94 6.71
CA THR A 60 9.75 7.56 7.69
C THR A 60 8.56 8.17 6.97
N LYS A 61 7.35 7.79 7.39
CA LYS A 61 6.09 8.41 6.96
C LYS A 61 5.20 8.60 8.17
N ASN A 62 4.60 9.79 8.29
CA ASN A 62 3.77 10.17 9.43
C ASN A 62 4.42 9.87 10.79
N ASP A 63 5.72 10.20 10.91
CA ASP A 63 6.55 9.94 12.10
C ASP A 63 6.66 8.47 12.53
N ARG A 64 6.32 7.52 11.62
CA ARG A 64 6.46 6.08 11.82
C ARG A 64 7.53 5.48 10.93
N THR A 65 8.23 4.48 11.48
CA THR A 65 9.23 3.69 10.73
C THR A 65 8.50 2.69 9.83
N CYS A 66 8.70 2.82 8.53
CA CYS A 66 7.99 2.08 7.50
C CYS A 66 8.97 1.31 6.60
N PHE A 67 8.52 0.14 6.14
CA PHE A 67 9.04 -0.49 4.94
C PHE A 67 8.55 0.29 3.72
N LYS A 68 9.42 0.50 2.72
CA LYS A 68 9.00 0.92 1.39
C LYS A 68 8.99 -0.31 0.51
N VAL A 69 7.83 -0.63 -0.05
CA VAL A 69 7.65 -1.79 -0.93
C VAL A 69 7.23 -1.27 -2.29
N ASP A 70 7.92 -1.71 -3.33
CA ASP A 70 7.60 -1.46 -4.74
C ASP A 70 7.21 -2.77 -5.43
N ALA A 71 6.23 -2.70 -6.32
CA ALA A 71 5.72 -3.80 -7.11
C ALA A 71 5.69 -3.37 -8.58
N TYR A 72 6.51 -4.03 -9.38
CA TYR A 72 6.69 -3.77 -10.80
C TYR A 72 5.94 -4.81 -11.62
N MET A 73 5.39 -4.40 -12.76
CA MET A 73 4.81 -5.31 -13.74
C MET A 73 5.05 -4.81 -15.16
N GLU A 74 5.44 -5.71 -16.04
CA GLU A 74 5.64 -5.45 -17.46
C GLU A 74 5.05 -6.58 -18.31
N THR A 75 4.23 -6.24 -19.31
CA THR A 75 3.79 -7.22 -20.31
C THR A 75 4.85 -7.44 -21.38
N LEU A 76 4.96 -8.66 -21.88
CA LEU A 76 6.03 -9.10 -22.79
C LEU A 76 5.48 -9.65 -24.10
N GLY A 77 6.32 -9.59 -25.14
CA GLY A 77 6.07 -10.24 -26.43
C GLY A 77 4.71 -9.87 -27.04
N MET A 78 3.98 -10.89 -27.51
CA MET A 78 2.67 -10.70 -28.13
C MET A 78 1.60 -10.12 -27.20
N ALA A 79 1.76 -10.26 -25.87
CA ALA A 79 0.78 -9.72 -24.92
C ALA A 79 0.74 -8.19 -24.95
N THR A 80 1.85 -7.53 -25.33
CA THR A 80 1.93 -6.06 -25.48
C THR A 80 1.02 -5.52 -26.58
N TRP A 81 0.67 -6.33 -27.59
CA TRP A 81 -0.28 -5.93 -28.64
C TRP A 81 -1.71 -5.81 -28.13
N VAL A 82 -2.06 -6.62 -27.12
CA VAL A 82 -3.38 -6.58 -26.48
C VAL A 82 -3.37 -5.55 -25.36
N SER A 83 -2.36 -5.58 -24.49
CA SER A 83 -2.19 -4.64 -23.40
C SER A 83 -0.70 -4.39 -23.14
N ASN A 84 -0.23 -3.19 -23.47
CA ASN A 84 1.12 -2.74 -23.15
C ASN A 84 1.10 -2.11 -21.76
N VAL A 85 1.68 -2.78 -20.77
CA VAL A 85 1.70 -2.33 -19.37
C VAL A 85 3.15 -2.30 -18.90
N ASN A 86 3.54 -1.21 -18.25
CA ASN A 86 4.82 -1.07 -17.56
C ASN A 86 4.60 -0.19 -16.33
N ASP A 87 4.09 -0.81 -15.28
CA ASP A 87 3.61 -0.13 -14.08
C ASP A 87 4.54 -0.36 -12.89
N ASN A 88 4.58 0.62 -12.01
CA ASN A 88 5.14 0.51 -10.68
C ASN A 88 4.11 0.98 -9.65
N TRP A 89 3.83 0.13 -8.68
CA TRP A 89 3.00 0.44 -7.52
C TRP A 89 3.88 0.42 -6.29
N GLY A 90 3.68 1.33 -5.34
CA GLY A 90 4.43 1.26 -4.11
C GLY A 90 3.66 1.75 -2.91
N ALA A 91 4.17 1.37 -1.74
CA ALA A 91 3.55 1.68 -0.48
C ALA A 91 4.59 1.83 0.64
N TYR A 92 4.25 2.68 1.61
CA TYR A 92 4.95 2.79 2.89
C TYR A 92 4.13 2.06 3.94
N ILE A 93 4.64 0.93 4.41
CA ILE A 93 3.97 0.02 5.34
C ILE A 93 4.64 0.12 6.71
N ASP A 94 3.86 0.43 7.74
CA ASP A 94 4.33 0.53 9.13
C ASP A 94 4.98 -0.77 9.59
N SER A 95 6.20 -0.68 10.14
CA SER A 95 6.95 -1.86 10.58
C SER A 95 6.42 -2.54 11.84
N SER A 96 5.57 -1.86 12.62
CA SER A 96 5.02 -2.35 13.88
C SER A 96 3.57 -2.85 13.77
N GLU A 97 2.79 -2.22 12.90
CA GLU A 97 1.36 -2.47 12.76
C GLU A 97 0.99 -3.15 11.42
N ILE A 98 1.91 -3.10 10.44
CA ILE A 98 1.69 -3.61 9.08
C ILE A 98 0.47 -2.95 8.43
N ILE A 99 0.36 -1.65 8.64
CA ILE A 99 -0.67 -0.78 8.06
C ILE A 99 0.01 0.16 7.06
N THR A 100 -0.62 0.36 5.91
CA THR A 100 -0.13 1.30 4.90
C THR A 100 -0.44 2.73 5.30
N HIS A 101 0.60 3.57 5.38
CA HIS A 101 0.47 5.01 5.64
C HIS A 101 0.26 5.81 4.35
N GLU A 102 0.91 5.38 3.27
CA GLU A 102 0.85 6.05 1.98
C GLU A 102 1.06 5.02 0.86
N SER A 103 0.31 5.15 -0.23
CA SER A 103 0.52 4.39 -1.46
C SER A 103 0.65 5.32 -2.65
N TYR A 104 1.43 4.89 -3.63
CA TYR A 104 1.65 5.60 -4.88
C TYR A 104 1.65 4.62 -6.05
N ARG A 105 1.52 5.17 -7.25
CA ARG A 105 1.55 4.41 -8.49
C ARG A 105 2.09 5.26 -9.62
N LYS A 106 2.88 4.63 -10.48
CA LYS A 106 3.37 5.17 -11.74
C LYS A 106 2.93 4.23 -12.84
N LEU A 107 2.02 4.68 -13.68
CA LEU A 107 1.32 3.83 -14.64
C LEU A 107 1.77 4.18 -16.06
N LYS A 108 2.08 3.15 -16.85
CA LYS A 108 2.36 3.27 -18.29
C LYS A 108 1.60 2.16 -19.01
N GLU A 109 0.34 2.45 -19.30
CA GLU A 109 -0.59 1.51 -19.92
C GLU A 109 -0.94 1.99 -21.33
N GLY A 110 -0.23 1.48 -22.34
CA GLY A 110 -0.37 1.88 -23.74
C GLY A 110 -0.06 3.35 -23.96
N LYS A 111 -1.11 4.16 -24.16
CA LYS A 111 -1.00 5.63 -24.31
C LYS A 111 -1.16 6.38 -22.99
N TYR A 112 -1.73 5.74 -21.96
CA TYR A 112 -1.97 6.35 -20.66
C TYR A 112 -0.68 6.47 -19.85
N ARG A 113 -0.55 7.59 -19.12
CA ARG A 113 0.58 7.89 -18.23
C ARG A 113 0.08 8.56 -16.96
N LEU A 114 0.61 8.12 -15.82
CA LEU A 114 0.43 8.74 -14.52
C LEU A 114 1.78 8.65 -13.79
N ASP A 115 2.35 9.79 -13.40
CA ASP A 115 3.67 9.90 -12.76
C ASP A 115 3.57 10.36 -11.30
#